data_AF-A0A920QAZ2-F1
#
_entry.id   AF-A0A920QAZ2-F1
#
_cell.length_a   1.000
_cell.length_b   1.000
_cell.length_c   1.000
_cell.angle_alpha   90.00
_cell.angle_beta   90.00
_cell.angle_gamma   90.00
#
_symmetry.space_group_name_H-M   'P 1'
#
loop_
_entity.id
_entity.type
_entity.pdbx_description
1 polymer ?
#
loop_
_entity_poly.entity_id
_entity_poly.type
_entity_poly.pdbx_seq_one_letter_code
_entity_poly.pdbx_strand_id
1 'polypeptide(L)'
;MNVSAMAVQVFIGGEHEKQSIINMPRLVDQGTRYGIPTLAVTAVGKDMVRDARYFRLATRICAELGAHYIKTYYVEKDFETVTASCPVPIFIAGGKKISELDALKMAYNAIQQGAAGVDMGRNIFQSEAPVP
;
A
#
# COMPACT_ATOMS: atom_id res chain seq x y z
N MET A 1 16.94 -12.09 -13.02
CA MET A 1 16.05 -12.11 -11.83
C MET A 1 14.64 -12.43 -12.31
N ASN A 2 13.97 -13.42 -11.73
CA ASN A 2 12.58 -13.78 -12.06
C ASN A 2 11.61 -12.94 -11.22
N VAL A 3 11.62 -11.62 -11.44
CA VAL A 3 10.77 -10.69 -10.68
C VAL A 3 9.31 -10.82 -11.10
N SER A 4 8.38 -10.74 -10.15
CA SER A 4 6.94 -10.83 -10.42
C SER A 4 6.22 -9.47 -10.36
N ALA A 5 6.84 -8.46 -9.77
CA ALA A 5 6.30 -7.10 -9.71
C ALA A 5 7.42 -6.08 -9.44
N MET A 6 7.18 -4.83 -9.84
CA MET A 6 7.98 -3.67 -9.41
C MET A 6 7.21 -2.86 -8.38
N ALA A 7 7.92 -2.21 -7.44
CA ALA A 7 7.30 -1.34 -6.46
C ALA A 7 7.76 0.10 -6.64
N VAL A 8 6.83 1.07 -6.55
CA VAL A 8 7.13 2.50 -6.54
C VAL A 8 6.44 3.18 -5.38
N GLN A 9 7.13 4.11 -4.72
CA GLN A 9 6.55 4.89 -3.64
C GLN A 9 5.97 6.20 -4.17
N VAL A 10 4.74 6.51 -3.78
CA VAL A 10 4.01 7.71 -4.20
C VAL A 10 3.65 8.52 -2.96
N PHE A 11 4.09 9.78 -2.90
CA PHE A 11 4.03 10.64 -1.71
C PHE A 11 2.93 11.69 -1.83
N ILE A 12 1.67 11.27 -1.70
CA ILE A 12 0.53 12.20 -1.79
C ILE A 12 0.58 13.20 -0.62
N GLY A 13 0.42 14.49 -0.90
CA GLY A 13 0.54 15.61 0.03
C GLY A 13 1.91 15.77 0.72
N GLY A 14 2.96 15.11 0.21
CA GLY A 14 4.35 15.39 0.61
C GLY A 14 4.99 16.49 -0.23
N GLU A 15 6.14 17.00 0.21
CA GLU A 15 6.91 18.05 -0.50
C GLU A 15 7.21 17.70 -1.97
N HIS A 16 7.46 16.43 -2.26
CA HIS A 16 7.79 15.93 -3.59
C HIS A 16 6.64 15.16 -4.26
N GLU A 17 5.38 15.44 -3.88
CA GLU A 17 4.19 14.80 -4.43
C GLU A 17 4.23 14.74 -5.96
N LYS A 18 4.35 15.91 -6.61
CA LYS A 18 4.38 16.04 -8.07
C LYS A 18 5.38 15.09 -8.72
N GLN A 19 6.62 15.04 -8.21
CA GLN A 19 7.66 14.20 -8.78
C GLN A 19 7.34 12.72 -8.62
N SER A 20 6.82 12.32 -7.46
CA SER A 20 6.44 10.94 -7.19
C SER A 20 5.26 10.48 -8.05
N ILE A 21 4.25 11.34 -8.23
CA ILE A 21 3.10 11.10 -9.11
C ILE A 21 3.54 10.95 -10.56
N ILE A 22 4.46 11.78 -11.06
CA ILE A 22 4.97 11.71 -12.44
C ILE A 22 5.85 10.47 -12.67
N ASN A 23 6.61 10.04 -11.66
CA ASN A 23 7.48 8.87 -11.77
C ASN A 23 6.70 7.56 -11.85
N MET A 24 5.55 7.49 -11.19
CA MET A 24 4.73 6.28 -11.10
C MET A 24 4.28 5.74 -12.47
N PRO A 25 3.60 6.50 -13.36
CA PRO A 25 3.18 6.02 -14.66
C PRO A 25 4.38 5.68 -15.57
N ARG A 26 5.52 6.38 -15.43
CA ARG A 26 6.75 5.99 -16.15
C ARG A 26 7.22 4.60 -15.78
N LEU A 27 7.13 4.22 -14.51
CA LEU A 27 7.46 2.87 -14.07
C LEU A 27 6.41 1.85 -14.51
N VAL A 28 5.12 2.22 -14.49
CA VAL A 28 4.03 1.39 -15.04
C VAL A 28 4.28 1.08 -16.52
N ASP A 29 4.60 2.09 -17.34
CA ASP A 29 4.91 1.92 -18.76
C ASP A 29 6.11 1.00 -18.96
N GLN A 30 7.18 1.18 -18.17
CA GLN A 30 8.36 0.33 -18.23
C GLN A 30 8.02 -1.12 -17.88
N GLY A 31 7.22 -1.35 -16.83
CA GLY A 31 6.83 -2.69 -16.39
C GLY A 31 5.97 -3.39 -17.41
N THR A 32 4.95 -2.69 -17.88
CA THR A 32 3.97 -3.20 -18.84
C THR A 32 4.63 -3.63 -20.15
N ARG A 33 5.67 -2.93 -20.62
CA ARG A 33 6.47 -3.33 -21.80
C ARG A 33 7.08 -4.72 -21.68
N TYR A 34 7.35 -5.18 -20.46
CA TYR A 34 7.93 -6.50 -20.18
C TYR A 34 6.92 -7.45 -19.51
N GLY A 35 5.64 -7.08 -19.42
CA GLY A 35 4.62 -7.88 -18.74
C GLY A 35 4.80 -7.96 -17.22
N ILE A 36 5.54 -7.02 -16.61
CA ILE A 36 5.79 -6.98 -15.17
C ILE A 36 4.84 -5.94 -14.53
N PRO A 37 3.92 -6.35 -13.65
CA PRO A 37 2.98 -5.44 -13.01
C PRO A 37 3.67 -4.52 -11.98
N THR A 38 3.03 -3.39 -11.68
CA THR A 38 3.55 -2.40 -10.73
C THR A 38 2.66 -2.27 -9.50
N LEU A 39 3.25 -2.41 -8.32
CA LEU A 39 2.71 -2.12 -6.99
C LEU A 39 2.99 -0.66 -6.63
N ALA A 40 1.96 0.17 -6.50
CA ALA A 40 2.12 1.51 -5.96
C ALA A 40 2.01 1.49 -4.43
N VAL A 41 3.03 2.02 -3.76
CA VAL A 41 3.12 2.15 -2.31
C VAL A 41 2.74 3.57 -1.92
N THR A 42 1.55 3.76 -1.37
CA THR A 42 1.11 5.08 -0.90
C THR A 42 1.88 5.44 0.37
N ALA A 43 2.73 6.47 0.28
CA ALA A 43 3.40 7.07 1.42
C ALA A 43 2.71 8.37 1.81
N VAL A 44 2.58 8.57 3.10
CA VAL A 44 1.98 9.76 3.71
C VAL A 44 3.09 10.71 4.14
N GLY A 45 2.93 11.99 3.81
CA GLY A 45 3.73 13.07 4.40
C GLY A 45 3.69 12.99 5.94
N LYS A 46 4.79 13.33 6.60
CA LYS A 46 4.90 13.23 8.07
C LYS A 46 3.84 14.07 8.80
N ASP A 47 3.43 15.18 8.19
CA ASP A 47 2.56 16.19 8.81
C ASP A 47 1.08 16.02 8.45
N MET A 48 0.71 14.93 7.76
CA MET A 48 -0.67 14.70 7.33
C MET A 48 -1.44 13.78 8.26
N VAL A 49 -2.72 14.12 8.47
CA VAL A 49 -3.69 13.23 9.13
C VAL A 49 -3.89 12.00 8.27
N ARG A 50 -3.69 10.82 8.86
CA ARG A 50 -3.75 9.52 8.20
C ARG A 50 -5.13 8.89 8.40
N ASP A 51 -6.15 9.46 7.77
CA ASP A 51 -7.52 8.97 7.86
C ASP A 51 -7.97 8.26 6.58
N ALA A 52 -9.15 7.61 6.64
CA ALA A 52 -9.73 6.93 5.49
C ALA A 52 -9.97 7.87 4.30
N ARG A 53 -10.31 9.15 4.55
CA ARG A 53 -10.54 10.12 3.46
C ARG A 53 -9.27 10.31 2.64
N TYR A 54 -8.14 10.51 3.31
CA TYR A 54 -6.86 10.65 2.64
C TYR A 54 -6.48 9.36 1.89
N PHE A 55 -6.62 8.19 2.53
CA PHE A 55 -6.25 6.94 1.86
C PHE A 55 -7.14 6.63 0.67
N ARG A 56 -8.46 6.92 0.70
CA ARG A 56 -9.34 6.85 -0.49
C ARG A 56 -8.77 7.64 -1.67
N LEU A 57 -8.35 8.88 -1.42
CA LEU A 57 -7.77 9.73 -2.46
C LEU A 57 -6.45 9.14 -2.99
N ALA A 58 -5.53 8.78 -2.09
CA ALA A 58 -4.21 8.31 -2.47
C ALA A 58 -4.24 6.98 -3.24
N THR A 59 -5.04 6.01 -2.77
CA THR A 59 -5.18 4.72 -3.45
C THR A 59 -5.89 4.88 -4.80
N ARG A 60 -6.89 5.75 -4.89
CA ARG A 60 -7.60 6.05 -6.15
C ARG A 60 -6.68 6.68 -7.18
N ILE A 61 -5.90 7.70 -6.81
CA ILE A 61 -4.94 8.35 -7.73
C ILE A 61 -3.97 7.31 -8.29
N CYS A 62 -3.38 6.47 -7.43
CA CYS A 62 -2.41 5.48 -7.89
C CYS A 62 -3.03 4.46 -8.86
N ALA A 63 -4.26 4.00 -8.59
CA ALA A 63 -4.96 3.06 -9.45
C ALA A 63 -5.29 3.67 -10.83
N GLU A 64 -5.81 4.91 -10.85
CA GLU A 64 -6.12 5.63 -12.10
C GLU A 64 -4.87 5.95 -12.94
N LEU A 65 -3.70 6.04 -12.31
CA LEU A 65 -2.42 6.22 -13.01
C LEU A 65 -1.80 4.90 -13.50
N GLY A 66 -2.50 3.76 -13.36
CA GLY A 66 -2.10 2.47 -13.92
C GLY A 66 -1.41 1.50 -12.95
N ALA A 67 -1.45 1.75 -11.64
CA ALA A 67 -0.99 0.75 -10.68
C ALA A 67 -1.84 -0.54 -10.77
N HIS A 68 -1.19 -1.69 -10.73
CA HIS A 68 -1.86 -2.99 -10.77
C HIS A 68 -2.27 -3.47 -9.37
N TYR A 69 -1.52 -3.02 -8.37
CA TYR A 69 -1.74 -3.32 -6.96
C TYR A 69 -1.44 -2.06 -6.15
N ILE A 70 -2.08 -1.92 -4.99
CA ILE A 70 -1.81 -0.85 -4.05
C ILE A 70 -1.31 -1.43 -2.72
N LYS A 71 -0.21 -0.86 -2.20
CA LYS A 71 0.20 -1.03 -0.80
C LYS A 71 -0.10 0.24 -0.03
N THR A 72 -0.90 0.13 1.03
CA THR A 72 -1.28 1.27 1.87
C THR A 72 -1.29 0.92 3.35
N TYR A 73 -1.60 1.87 4.23
CA TYR A 73 -1.76 1.60 5.66
C TYR A 73 -3.20 1.26 6.00
N TYR A 74 -3.39 0.37 6.98
CA TYR A 74 -4.69 0.14 7.59
C TYR A 74 -5.09 1.31 8.47
N VAL A 75 -6.36 1.70 8.44
CA VAL A 75 -6.97 2.65 9.38
C VAL A 75 -8.15 1.97 10.04
N GLU A 76 -8.35 2.16 11.35
CA GLU A 76 -9.41 1.42 12.06
C GLU A 76 -10.81 1.88 11.67
N LYS A 77 -10.96 3.18 11.38
CA LYS A 77 -12.23 3.79 11.03
C LYS A 77 -12.37 3.89 9.51
N ASP A 78 -13.48 3.38 9.00
CA ASP A 78 -13.94 3.49 7.61
C ASP A 78 -12.97 2.90 6.56
N PHE A 79 -12.12 1.92 6.90
CA PHE A 79 -11.15 1.38 5.93
C PHE A 79 -11.82 0.58 4.80
N GLU A 80 -12.99 0.00 5.03
CA GLU A 80 -13.83 -0.59 3.98
C GLU A 80 -14.20 0.42 2.87
N THR A 81 -14.24 1.71 3.18
CA THR A 81 -14.47 2.75 2.17
C THR A 81 -13.22 3.00 1.31
N VAL A 82 -12.02 2.73 1.85
CA VAL A 82 -10.74 2.82 1.13
C VAL A 82 -10.68 1.71 0.10
N THR A 83 -10.96 0.48 0.52
CA THR A 83 -10.96 -0.70 -0.35
C THR A 83 -12.04 -0.61 -1.41
N ALA A 84 -13.26 -0.19 -1.05
CA ALA A 84 -14.37 -0.02 -2.00
C ALA A 84 -14.11 1.07 -3.06
N SER A 85 -13.31 2.11 -2.74
CA SER A 85 -13.02 3.20 -3.68
C SER A 85 -11.90 2.89 -4.69
N CYS A 86 -11.11 1.85 -4.45
CA CYS A 86 -9.95 1.51 -5.26
C CYS A 86 -10.28 0.35 -6.20
N PRO A 87 -10.13 0.51 -7.53
CA PRO A 87 -10.54 -0.52 -8.49
C PRO A 87 -9.55 -1.69 -8.62
N VAL A 88 -8.42 -1.65 -7.89
CA VAL A 88 -7.38 -2.68 -7.93
C VAL A 88 -7.08 -3.22 -6.53
N PRO A 89 -6.50 -4.43 -6.38
CA PRO A 89 -6.27 -5.04 -5.09
C PRO A 89 -5.41 -4.19 -4.15
N ILE A 90 -5.86 -4.06 -2.89
CA ILE A 90 -5.13 -3.38 -1.81
C ILE A 90 -4.49 -4.40 -0.87
N PHE A 91 -3.21 -4.18 -0.56
CA PHE A 91 -2.45 -4.88 0.47
C PHE A 91 -2.09 -3.90 1.59
N ILE A 92 -2.33 -4.29 2.84
CA ILE A 92 -1.98 -3.42 3.97
C ILE A 92 -0.53 -3.62 4.41
N ALA A 93 0.13 -2.52 4.75
CA ALA A 93 1.42 -2.51 5.40
C ALA A 93 1.26 -2.72 6.91
N GLY A 94 2.21 -3.43 7.52
CA GLY A 94 2.19 -3.70 8.97
C GLY A 94 2.51 -2.50 9.87
N GLY A 95 2.94 -1.36 9.31
CA GLY A 95 3.30 -0.20 10.12
C GLY A 95 4.50 -0.47 11.05
N LYS A 96 4.53 0.21 12.20
CA LYS A 96 5.54 0.01 13.25
C LYS A 96 5.43 -1.41 13.83
N LYS A 97 6.49 -1.91 14.46
CA LYS A 97 6.41 -3.17 15.20
C LYS A 97 5.38 -3.04 16.33
N ILE A 98 4.47 -3.98 16.39
CA ILE A 98 3.45 -4.16 17.44
C ILE A 98 3.49 -5.61 17.94
N SER A 99 2.64 -5.95 18.91
CA SER A 99 2.50 -7.34 19.35
C SER A 99 2.04 -8.23 18.18
N GLU A 100 2.42 -9.50 18.19
CA GLU A 100 2.06 -10.43 17.12
C GLU A 100 0.55 -10.62 17.01
N LEU A 101 -0.13 -10.68 18.15
CA LEU A 101 -1.59 -10.76 18.21
C LEU A 101 -2.25 -9.52 17.57
N ASP A 102 -1.73 -8.32 17.82
CA ASP A 102 -2.28 -7.10 17.22
C ASP A 102 -1.99 -7.01 15.72
N ALA A 103 -0.82 -7.48 15.27
CA ALA A 103 -0.51 -7.58 13.84
C ALA A 103 -1.45 -8.56 13.12
N LEU A 104 -1.75 -9.71 13.74
CA LEU A 104 -2.70 -10.69 13.21
C LEU A 104 -4.15 -10.15 13.22
N LYS A 105 -4.57 -9.47 14.29
CA LYS A 105 -5.89 -8.81 14.34
C LYS A 105 -6.02 -7.72 13.28
N MET A 106 -4.99 -6.91 13.07
CA MET A 106 -4.94 -5.91 12.00
C MET A 106 -5.09 -6.56 10.63
N ALA A 107 -4.32 -7.63 10.36
CA ALA A 107 -4.43 -8.39 9.12
C ALA A 107 -5.84 -8.95 8.90
N TYR A 108 -6.40 -9.60 9.93
CA TYR A 108 -7.75 -10.15 9.89
C TYR A 108 -8.79 -9.07 9.59
N ASN A 109 -8.80 -7.96 10.34
CA ASN A 109 -9.76 -6.88 10.16
C ASN A 109 -9.66 -6.22 8.79
N ALA A 110 -8.43 -5.97 8.30
CA ALA A 110 -8.23 -5.38 6.98
C ALA A 110 -8.77 -6.26 5.85
N ILE A 111 -8.54 -7.58 5.93
CA ILE A 111 -9.06 -8.54 4.95
C ILE A 111 -10.58 -8.60 5.01
N GLN A 112 -11.18 -8.64 6.22
CA GLN A 112 -12.64 -8.59 6.39
C GLN A 112 -13.26 -7.30 5.82
N GLN A 113 -12.48 -6.23 5.73
CA GLN A 113 -12.88 -4.94 5.16
C GLN A 113 -12.45 -4.78 3.68
N GLY A 114 -12.06 -5.84 3.00
CA GLY A 114 -11.84 -5.85 1.55
C GLY A 114 -10.38 -5.71 1.09
N ALA A 115 -9.39 -5.73 2.00
CA ALA A 115 -8.01 -5.88 1.57
C ALA A 115 -7.78 -7.28 0.97
N ALA A 116 -7.00 -7.35 -0.10
CA ALA A 116 -6.63 -8.61 -0.76
C ALA A 116 -5.52 -9.37 -0.02
N GLY A 117 -4.85 -8.72 0.93
CA GLY A 117 -3.81 -9.35 1.75
C GLY A 117 -2.93 -8.35 2.49
N VAL A 118 -1.72 -8.79 2.83
CA VAL A 118 -0.76 -8.02 3.63
C VAL A 118 0.62 -8.02 2.99
N ASP A 119 1.35 -6.91 3.14
CA ASP A 119 2.77 -6.79 2.82
C ASP A 119 3.49 -6.20 4.05
N MET A 120 3.92 -7.09 4.94
CA MET A 120 4.51 -6.75 6.24
C MET A 120 5.99 -7.14 6.31
N GLY A 121 6.84 -6.19 6.70
CA GLY A 121 8.25 -6.45 7.01
C GLY A 121 8.51 -6.57 8.51
N ARG A 122 8.51 -5.43 9.22
CA ARG A 122 8.88 -5.34 10.64
C ARG A 122 8.14 -6.32 11.56
N ASN A 123 6.82 -6.50 11.38
CA ASN A 123 6.05 -7.42 12.22
C ASN A 123 6.44 -8.88 12.05
N ILE A 124 7.04 -9.25 10.92
CA ILE A 124 7.52 -10.61 10.64
C ILE A 124 8.96 -10.76 11.10
N PHE A 125 9.89 -9.97 10.54
CA PHE A 125 11.33 -10.15 10.77
C PHE A 125 11.82 -9.70 12.16
N GLN A 126 11.03 -8.91 12.89
CA GLN A 126 11.31 -8.52 14.28
C GLN A 126 10.38 -9.25 15.27
N SER A 127 9.79 -10.38 14.87
CA SER A 127 9.17 -11.33 15.79
C SER A 127 10.21 -11.90 16.77
N GLU A 128 9.74 -12.40 17.92
CA GLU A 128 10.60 -13.16 18.84
C GLU A 128 10.97 -14.54 18.28
N ALA A 129 10.18 -15.06 17.34
CA ALA A 129 10.38 -16.36 16.69
C ALA A 129 10.13 -16.28 15.17
N PRO A 130 10.95 -15.51 14.41
CA PRO A 130 10.81 -15.45 12.96
C PRO A 130 11.17 -16.80 12.34
N VAL A 131 10.37 -17.26 11.38
CA VAL A 131 10.70 -18.47 10.60
C VAL A 131 11.93 -18.17 9.73
N PRO A 132 12.95 -19.06 9.68
CA PRO A 132 14.16 -18.88 8.87
C PRO A 132 13.90 -18.75 7.37
#